data_AF-A0A4R1X3J0-F1
#
_entry.id   AF-A0A4R1X3J0-F1
#
_cell.length_a   1.000
_cell.length_b   1.000
_cell.length_c   1.000
_cell.angle_alpha   90.00
_cell.angle_beta   90.00
_cell.angle_gamma   90.00
#
_symmetry.space_group_name_H-M   'P 1'
#
loop_
_entity.id
_entity.type
_entity.pdbx_description
1 polymer ?
#
loop_
_entity_poly.entity_id
_entity_poly.type
_entity_poly.pdbx_seq_one_letter_code
_entity_poly.pdbx_strand_id
1 'polypeptide(L)' 'MPLPSTLDISLLPAARAFLRKLEGAGGRLFIETLADCDHVRTLLPHGLVGPGGGDSRSIEITNKGRAYLARWRGAH' A
#
# COMPACT_ATOMS: atom_id res chain seq x y z
N MET A 1 -23.90 -5.05 14.94
CA MET A 1 -22.65 -4.32 14.68
C MET A 1 -22.08 -4.84 13.37
N PRO A 2 -22.08 -4.09 12.25
CA PRO A 2 -21.35 -4.54 11.06
C PRO A 2 -19.88 -4.68 11.44
N LEU A 3 -19.23 -5.79 11.06
CA LEU A 3 -17.79 -5.93 11.28
C LEU A 3 -17.08 -4.76 10.56
N PRO A 4 -16.13 -4.08 11.21
CA PRO A 4 -15.34 -3.06 10.55
C PRO A 4 -14.67 -3.69 9.33
N SER A 5 -14.82 -3.06 8.17
CA SER A 5 -14.28 -3.59 6.95
C SER A 5 -12.76 -3.59 7.09
N THR A 6 -12.08 -4.63 6.62
CA THR A 6 -10.60 -4.69 6.68
C THR A 6 -9.92 -3.61 5.83
N LEU A 7 -10.71 -2.82 5.12
CA LEU A 7 -10.35 -1.66 4.31
C LEU A 7 -10.59 -0.31 5.00
N ASP A 8 -11.20 -0.27 6.19
CA ASP A 8 -11.36 0.96 6.99
C ASP A 8 -10.04 1.29 7.71
N ILE A 9 -9.02 1.62 6.91
CA ILE A 9 -7.65 1.90 7.37
C ILE A 9 -7.37 3.39 7.25
N SER A 10 -7.13 4.04 8.39
CA SER A 10 -6.66 5.43 8.44
C SER A 10 -5.16 5.50 8.18
N LEU A 11 -4.80 5.64 6.90
CA LEU A 11 -3.41 5.90 6.50
C LEU A 11 -3.08 7.39 6.53
N LEU A 12 -1.85 7.70 6.95
CA LEU A 12 -1.24 9.01 6.76
C LEU A 12 -1.25 9.40 5.27
N PRO A 13 -1.41 10.70 4.92
CA PRO A 13 -1.43 11.16 3.54
C PRO A 13 -0.21 10.71 2.72
N ALA A 14 0.98 10.69 3.32
CA ALA A 14 2.22 10.27 2.68
C ALA A 14 2.23 8.77 2.34
N ALA A 15 1.82 7.91 3.27
CA ALA A 15 1.74 6.45 3.02
C ALA A 15 0.71 6.13 1.92
N ARG A 16 -0.39 6.89 1.85
CA ARG A 16 -1.39 6.77 0.78
C ARG A 16 -0.86 7.27 -0.57
N ALA A 17 -0.10 8.36 -0.59
CA ALA A 17 0.55 8.84 -1.79
C ALA A 17 1.55 7.81 -2.33
N PHE A 18 2.31 7.17 -1.44
CA PHE A 18 3.21 6.07 -1.80
C PHE A 18 2.46 4.87 -2.40
N LEU A 19 1.35 4.45 -1.79
CA LEU A 19 0.53 3.35 -2.31
C LEU A 19 -0.04 3.67 -3.72
N ARG A 20 -0.43 4.92 -3.98
CA ARG A 20 -0.85 5.38 -5.32
C ARG A 20 0.31 5.39 -6.32
N LYS A 21 1.50 5.83 -5.90
CA LYS A 21 2.72 5.77 -6.73
C LYS A 21 3.04 4.32 -7.11
N LEU A 22 2.96 3.40 -6.17
CA LEU A 22 3.16 1.97 -6.38
C LEU A 22 2.17 1.39 -7.38
N GLU A 23 0.87 1.70 -7.24
CA GLU A 23 -0.15 1.29 -8.21
C GLU A 23 0.10 1.88 -9.60
N GLY A 24 0.41 3.17 -9.69
CA GLY A 24 0.72 3.87 -10.94
C GLY A 24 1.97 3.34 -11.66
N ALA A 25 2.93 2.78 -10.91
CA ALA A 25 4.11 2.13 -11.44
C ALA A 25 3.86 0.69 -11.94
N GLY A 26 2.60 0.24 -12.02
CA GLY A 26 2.24 -1.12 -12.42
C GLY A 26 2.09 -2.10 -11.23
N GLY A 27 2.24 -1.61 -10.01
CA GLY A 27 2.05 -2.39 -8.78
C GLY A 27 3.34 -2.97 -8.19
N ARG A 28 4.51 -2.61 -8.71
CA ARG A 28 5.82 -2.99 -8.17
C ARG A 28 6.79 -1.81 -8.16
N LEU A 29 7.53 -1.64 -7.08
CA LEU A 29 8.60 -0.64 -6.96
C LEU A 29 9.79 -1.20 -6.18
N PHE A 30 10.96 -0.62 -6.42
CA PHE A 30 12.14 -0.83 -5.58
C PHE A 30 12.21 0.25 -4.51
N ILE A 31 12.58 -0.17 -3.30
CA ILE A 31 12.86 0.72 -2.18
C ILE A 31 14.26 1.29 -2.40
N GLU A 32 14.34 2.59 -2.66
CA GLU A 32 15.61 3.29 -2.93
C GLU A 32 16.00 4.22 -1.77
N THR A 33 15.02 4.68 -0.99
CA THR A 33 15.24 5.66 0.07
C THR A 33 14.78 5.15 1.44
N LEU A 34 15.31 5.76 2.51
CA LEU A 34 14.83 5.52 3.87
C LEU A 34 13.36 5.91 4.04
N ALA A 35 12.88 6.93 3.32
CA ALA A 35 11.47 7.32 3.35
C ALA A 35 10.56 6.22 2.76
N ASP A 36 11.00 5.54 1.70
CA ASP A 36 10.27 4.40 1.14
C ASP A 36 10.19 3.25 2.16
N CYS A 37 11.27 2.99 2.91
CA CYS A 37 11.26 2.02 4.00
C CYS A 37 10.20 2.35 5.05
N ASP A 38 10.09 3.60 5.48
CA ASP A 38 9.10 4.01 6.50
C ASP A 38 7.66 3.89 6.00
N HIS A 39 7.41 4.22 4.72
CA HIS A 39 6.11 3.99 4.09
C HIS A 39 5.76 2.50 4.03
N VAL A 40 6.72 1.65 3.62
CA VAL A 40 6.52 0.20 3.58
C VAL A 40 6.25 -0.36 4.98
N ARG A 41 7.02 0.06 5.99
CA ARG A 41 6.79 -0.34 7.40
C ARG A 41 5.42 0.05 7.93
N THR A 42 4.84 1.14 7.41
CA THR A 42 3.48 1.57 7.75
C THR A 42 2.43 0.73 7.03
N LEU A 43 2.66 0.34 5.77
CA LEU A 43 1.69 -0.36 4.92
C LEU A 43 1.69 -1.89 5.09
N LEU A 44 2.83 -2.46 5.48
CA LEU A 44 3.03 -3.90 5.64
C LEU A 44 2.12 -4.52 6.72
N PRO A 45 1.97 -3.94 7.93
CA PRO A 45 1.08 -4.48 8.97
C PRO A 45 -0.39 -4.50 8.54
N HIS A 46 -0.77 -3.60 7.63
CA HIS A 46 -2.12 -3.56 7.08
C HIS A 46 -2.31 -4.53 5.91
N GLY A 47 -1.26 -5.19 5.43
CA GLY A 47 -1.29 -6.11 4.30
C GLY A 47 -1.61 -5.42 2.97
N LEU A 48 -1.32 -4.12 2.84
CA LEU A 48 -1.57 -3.35 1.61
C LEU A 48 -0.44 -3.49 0.60
N VAL A 49 0.77 -3.81 1.09
CA VAL A 49 1.96 -4.10 0.31
C VAL A 49 2.61 -5.37 0.82
N GLY A 50 3.39 -6.02 -0.03
CA GLY A 50 4.18 -7.20 0.30
C GLY A 50 5.53 -7.21 -0.44
N PRO A 51 6.40 -8.20 -0.17
CA PRO A 51 7.65 -8.35 -0.89
C PRO A 51 7.40 -8.70 -2.38
N GLY A 52 8.12 -8.04 -3.28
CA GLY A 52 7.98 -8.18 -4.72
C GLY A 52 8.74 -9.37 -5.31
N GLY A 53 8.56 -10.56 -4.75
CA GLY A 53 9.27 -11.76 -5.19
C GLY A 53 10.73 -11.83 -4.73
N GLY A 54 11.63 -12.26 -5.60
CA GLY A 54 13.00 -12.67 -5.24
C GLY A 54 13.99 -11.57 -4.83
N ASP A 55 13.60 -10.30 -4.93
CA ASP A 55 14.45 -9.18 -4.50
C ASP A 55 13.88 -8.55 -3.23
N SER A 56 14.66 -8.63 -2.14
CA SER A 56 14.32 -8.11 -0.82
C SER A 56 14.08 -6.60 -0.79
N ARG A 57 14.55 -5.86 -1.81
CA ARG A 57 14.32 -4.41 -1.94
C ARG A 57 13.10 -4.09 -2.80
N SER A 58 12.49 -5.08 -3.42
CA SER A 58 11.29 -4.87 -4.22
C SER A 58 10.03 -5.10 -3.38
N ILE A 59 9.03 -4.26 -3.62
CA ILE A 59 7.71 -4.34 -3.00
C ILE A 59 6.63 -4.39 -4.07
N GLU A 60 5.56 -5.09 -3.77
CA GLU A 60 4.39 -5.21 -4.62
C GLU A 60 3.12 -4.80 -3.88
N ILE A 61 2.19 -4.19 -4.61
CA ILE A 61 0.87 -3.90 -4.08
C ILE A 61 0.04 -5.18 -4.03
N THR A 62 -0.59 -5.43 -2.88
CA THR A 62 -1.46 -6.60 -2.73
C THR A 62 -2.84 -6.33 -3.31
N ASN A 63 -3.64 -7.38 -3.49
CA ASN A 63 -5.06 -7.23 -3.84
C ASN A 63 -5.82 -6.36 -2.82
N LYS A 64 -5.44 -6.43 -1.54
CA LYS A 64 -6.01 -5.58 -0.49
C LYS A 64 -5.61 -4.12 -0.67
N GLY A 65 -4.36 -3.85 -1.03
CA GLY A 65 -3.88 -2.50 -1.38
C GLY A 65 -4.68 -1.88 -2.53
N ARG A 66 -4.89 -2.66 -3.61
CA ARG A 66 -5.71 -2.22 -4.76
C ARG A 66 -7.17 -1.98 -4.36
N ALA A 67 -7.78 -2.89 -3.58
CA ALA A 67 -9.15 -2.74 -3.10
C ALA A 67 -9.31 -1.52 -2.18
N TYR A 68 -8.32 -1.24 -1.34
CA TYR A 68 -8.28 -0.03 -0.51
C TYR A 68 -8.28 1.24 -1.37
N LEU A 69 -7.42 1.32 -2.39
CA LEU A 69 -7.38 2.46 -3.31
C LEU A 69 -8.68 2.59 -4.11
N ALA A 70 -9.26 1.50 -4.58
CA ALA A 70 -10.53 1.51 -5.32
C ALA A 70 -11.69 2.04 -4.45
N ARG A 71 -11.79 1.58 -3.19
CA ARG A 71 -12.78 2.08 -2.22
C ARG A 71 -12.58 3.57 -1.93
N TRP A 72 -11.33 4.01 -1.83
CA TRP A 72 -11.02 5.42 -1.61
C TRP A 72 -11.40 6.30 -2.81
N ARG A 73 -11.16 5.83 -4.05
CA ARG A 73 -11.56 6.52 -5.28
C ARG A 73 -13.08 6.60 -5.45
N GLY A 74 -13.82 5.56 -5.06
CA GLY A 74 -15.29 5.53 -5.13
C GLY A 74 -16.00 6.24 -3.97
N ALA A 75 -15.26 6.72 -2.97
CA ALA A 75 -15.78 7.51 -1.85
C ALA A 75 -15.62 9.03 -2.08
N HIS A 76 -15.15 9.45 -3.25
CA HIS A 76 -15.19 10.81 -3.78
C HIS A 76 -16.11 10.85 -5.00
#